data_AF-D7E1H6-F1
#
_entry.id   AF-D7E1H6-F1
#
_cell.length_a   1.000
_cell.length_b   1.000
_cell.length_c   1.000
_cell.angle_alpha   90.00
_cell.angle_beta   90.00
_cell.angle_gamma   90.00
#
_symmetry.space_group_name_H-M   'P 1'
#
loop_
_entity.id
_entity.type
_entity.pdbx_description
1 polymer ?
#
loop_
_entity_poly.entity_id
_entity_poly.type
_entity_poly.pdbx_seq_one_letter_code
_entity_poly.pdbx_strand_id
1 'polypeptide(L)'
;MINKPMQLLLTGVIISVGLSPLLAEIKPPVSYSQIAAMVEALRLAAPQTKKPNSGYYSAWQVKPETLKVWSKNCLKKELTPTQFETDPKTARQIISCIVNRELTNQLKATNNNEIAAVRGAACWWMTGLYTGCDKGFTGDYVQKVVRFYQQEKAKPKSVNSPSTR
;
A
#
# COMPACT_ATOMS: atom_id res chain seq x y z
N MET A 1 62.02 1.02 54.63
CA MET A 1 62.52 0.98 53.24
C MET A 1 61.54 1.75 52.37
N ILE A 2 62.08 2.72 51.63
CA ILE A 2 61.40 3.72 50.77
C ILE A 2 60.84 2.96 49.55
N ASN A 3 59.69 3.32 48.95
CA ASN A 3 59.66 4.08 47.68
C ASN A 3 58.23 4.50 47.25
N LYS A 4 58.13 5.80 46.95
CA LYS A 4 57.14 6.68 46.28
C LYS A 4 55.95 6.08 45.48
N PRO A 5 54.75 6.70 45.56
CA PRO A 5 53.76 6.64 44.49
C PRO A 5 54.02 7.71 43.42
N MET A 6 54.04 7.26 42.17
CA MET A 6 54.28 8.03 40.95
C MET A 6 53.05 8.88 40.59
N GLN A 7 53.25 10.18 40.43
CA GLN A 7 52.23 11.14 39.99
C GLN A 7 51.76 10.82 38.57
N LEU A 8 50.45 10.72 38.38
CA LEU A 8 49.81 10.43 37.11
C LEU A 8 49.31 11.74 36.50
N LEU A 9 50.07 12.27 35.53
CA LEU A 9 49.68 13.40 34.69
C LEU A 9 48.63 12.93 33.68
N LEU A 10 47.35 13.16 33.96
CA LEU A 10 46.24 12.96 33.03
C LEU A 10 46.20 14.11 32.00
N THR A 11 46.85 13.89 30.86
CA THR A 11 46.69 14.70 29.65
C THR A 11 45.37 14.31 28.99
N GLY A 12 44.39 15.22 29.03
CA GLY A 12 43.08 15.05 28.42
C GLY A 12 43.19 15.11 26.89
N VAL A 13 42.75 14.05 26.22
CA VAL A 13 42.45 14.07 24.78
C VAL A 13 40.93 14.08 24.65
N ILE A 14 40.36 15.24 24.32
CA ILE A 14 38.95 15.33 23.88
C ILE A 14 38.91 14.86 22.44
N ILE A 15 38.58 13.59 22.22
CA ILE A 15 38.28 13.06 20.89
C ILE A 15 36.87 13.54 20.54
N SER A 16 36.77 14.62 19.78
CA SER A 16 35.52 15.09 19.19
C SER A 16 35.07 14.10 18.11
N VAL A 17 34.29 13.09 18.50
CA VAL A 17 33.62 12.20 17.54
C VAL A 17 32.52 13.01 16.86
N GLY A 18 32.77 13.44 15.63
CA GLY A 18 31.78 14.06 14.76
C GLY A 18 30.68 13.07 14.41
N LEU A 19 29.61 13.06 15.19
CA LEU A 19 28.38 12.34 14.86
C LEU A 19 27.70 13.10 13.70
N SER A 20 27.98 12.70 12.46
CA SER A 20 27.17 13.14 11.33
C SER A 20 25.78 12.51 11.48
N PRO A 21 24.68 13.29 11.59
CA PRO A 21 23.36 12.72 11.57
C PRO A 21 23.13 12.20 10.15
N LEU A 22 23.30 10.90 9.96
CA LEU A 22 22.91 10.22 8.74
C LEU A 22 21.40 10.44 8.61
N LEU A 23 21.00 11.39 7.77
CA LEU A 23 19.60 11.58 7.39
C LEU A 23 19.21 10.33 6.60
N ALA A 24 18.70 9.32 7.31
CA ALA A 24 18.11 8.16 6.68
C ALA A 24 16.89 8.65 5.88
N GLU A 25 16.99 8.62 4.55
CA GLU A 25 15.85 8.87 3.69
C GLU A 25 14.76 7.83 4.01
N ILE A 26 13.67 8.26 4.64
CA ILE A 26 12.52 7.40 4.92
C ILE A 26 11.81 7.17 3.58
N LYS A 27 12.24 6.13 2.87
CA LYS A 27 11.51 5.67 1.68
C LYS A 27 10.12 5.20 2.11
N PRO A 28 9.04 5.62 1.42
CA PRO A 28 7.71 5.12 1.72
C PRO A 28 7.69 3.59 1.58
N PRO A 29 7.01 2.86 2.48
CA PRO A 29 7.05 1.40 2.52
C PRO A 29 6.45 0.75 1.27
N VAL A 30 5.60 1.47 0.53
CA VAL A 30 5.02 1.06 -0.75
C VAL A 30 5.31 2.13 -1.79
N SER A 31 5.81 1.73 -2.95
CA SER A 31 6.01 2.64 -4.09
C SER A 31 4.70 2.97 -4.81
N TYR A 32 4.65 4.13 -5.47
CA TYR A 32 3.50 4.53 -6.31
C TYR A 32 3.16 3.48 -7.37
N SER A 33 4.16 2.83 -7.98
CA SER A 33 3.94 1.75 -8.95
C SER A 33 3.27 0.53 -8.36
N GLN A 34 3.61 0.14 -7.13
CA GLN A 34 2.95 -0.99 -6.46
C GLN A 34 1.49 -0.64 -6.14
N ILE A 35 1.22 0.59 -5.68
CA ILE A 35 -0.16 1.06 -5.46
C ILE A 35 -0.95 1.03 -6.78
N ALA A 36 -0.42 1.63 -7.84
CA ALA A 36 -1.08 1.71 -9.14
C ALA A 36 -1.36 0.31 -9.73
N ALA A 37 -0.41 -0.61 -9.64
CA ALA A 37 -0.56 -1.99 -10.09
C ALA A 37 -1.64 -2.74 -9.30
N MET A 38 -1.69 -2.57 -7.98
CA MET A 38 -2.69 -3.25 -7.14
C MET A 38 -4.08 -2.67 -7.35
N VAL A 39 -4.21 -1.34 -7.46
CA VAL A 39 -5.47 -0.67 -7.82
C VAL A 39 -6.02 -1.25 -9.12
N GLU A 40 -5.18 -1.38 -10.14
CA GLU A 40 -5.61 -1.90 -11.44
C GLU A 40 -5.92 -3.40 -11.40
N ALA A 41 -5.11 -4.19 -10.67
CA ALA A 41 -5.35 -5.62 -10.49
C ALA A 41 -6.71 -5.92 -9.84
N LEU A 42 -7.09 -5.14 -8.82
CA LEU A 42 -8.40 -5.24 -8.18
C LEU A 42 -9.53 -4.91 -9.15
N ARG A 43 -9.36 -3.89 -10.00
CA ARG A 43 -10.35 -3.52 -11.02
C ARG A 43 -10.57 -4.64 -12.04
N LEU A 44 -9.48 -5.24 -12.52
CA LEU A 44 -9.51 -6.32 -13.50
C LEU A 44 -10.04 -7.64 -12.92
N ALA A 45 -9.78 -7.89 -11.63
CA ALA A 45 -10.28 -9.07 -10.93
C ALA A 45 -11.72 -8.93 -10.43
N ALA A 46 -12.28 -7.71 -10.43
CA ALA A 46 -13.61 -7.43 -9.89
C ALA A 46 -14.67 -8.37 -10.51
N PRO A 47 -15.48 -9.05 -9.69
CA PRO A 47 -16.53 -9.93 -10.18
C PRO A 47 -17.50 -9.14 -11.07
N GLN A 48 -17.72 -9.64 -12.29
CA GLN A 48 -18.68 -9.05 -13.21
C GLN A 48 -20.09 -9.38 -12.72
N THR A 49 -20.74 -8.43 -12.04
CA THR A 49 -22.12 -8.59 -11.60
C THR A 49 -23.04 -8.44 -12.82
N LYS A 50 -23.66 -9.55 -13.26
CA LYS A 50 -24.57 -9.56 -14.42
C LYS A 50 -25.91 -8.83 -14.19
N LYS A 51 -26.05 -8.07 -13.11
CA LYS A 51 -27.32 -7.46 -12.69
C LYS A 51 -27.14 -5.95 -12.53
N PRO A 52 -27.90 -5.13 -13.28
CA PRO A 52 -28.14 -3.75 -12.88
C PRO A 52 -28.62 -3.75 -11.42
N ASN A 53 -28.05 -2.89 -10.57
CA ASN A 53 -28.37 -2.78 -9.14
C ASN A 53 -27.87 -3.92 -8.24
N SER A 54 -26.69 -4.50 -8.50
CA SER A 54 -26.07 -5.46 -7.57
C SER A 54 -25.70 -4.89 -6.19
N GLY A 55 -25.91 -3.58 -5.95
CA GLY A 55 -25.56 -2.90 -4.71
C GLY A 55 -24.05 -2.59 -4.58
N TYR A 56 -23.30 -2.72 -5.68
CA TYR A 56 -21.87 -2.45 -5.77
C TYR A 56 -21.63 -1.36 -6.80
N TYR A 57 -20.65 -0.50 -6.54
CA TYR A 57 -20.39 0.71 -7.30
C TYR A 57 -18.93 0.81 -7.72
N SER A 58 -18.71 1.56 -8.80
CA SER A 58 -17.49 1.71 -9.59
C SER A 58 -17.00 0.41 -10.22
N ALA A 59 -15.96 0.56 -11.04
CA ALA A 59 -15.22 -0.57 -11.60
C ALA A 59 -14.57 -1.51 -10.55
N TRP A 60 -14.49 -1.08 -9.28
CA TRP A 60 -13.92 -1.88 -8.18
C TRP A 60 -14.97 -2.63 -7.35
N GLN A 61 -16.26 -2.49 -7.67
CA GLN A 61 -17.36 -3.19 -7.01
C GLN A 61 -17.34 -3.00 -5.47
N VAL A 62 -17.44 -1.75 -5.01
CA VAL A 62 -17.45 -1.41 -3.58
C VAL A 62 -18.88 -1.15 -3.10
N LYS A 63 -19.21 -1.61 -1.89
CA LYS A 63 -20.53 -1.37 -1.28
C LYS A 63 -20.67 0.05 -0.71
N PRO A 64 -21.88 0.64 -0.70
CA PRO A 64 -22.15 1.96 -0.15
C PRO A 64 -21.65 2.20 1.29
N GLU A 65 -21.86 1.23 2.19
CA GLU A 65 -21.46 1.34 3.59
C GLU A 65 -19.93 1.40 3.74
N THR A 66 -19.21 0.66 2.90
CA THR A 66 -17.75 0.67 2.84
C THR A 66 -17.25 2.00 2.26
N LEU A 67 -17.87 2.46 1.16
CA LEU A 67 -17.54 3.73 0.52
C LEU A 67 -17.65 4.90 1.50
N LYS A 68 -18.72 4.96 2.31
CA LYS A 68 -18.94 6.03 3.29
C LYS A 68 -17.76 6.18 4.26
N VAL A 69 -17.26 5.05 4.79
CA VAL A 69 -16.12 5.05 5.70
C VAL A 69 -14.83 5.43 4.96
N TRP A 70 -14.61 4.88 3.77
CA TRP A 70 -13.39 5.13 3.00
C TRP A 70 -13.28 6.57 2.52
N SER A 71 -14.34 7.16 1.99
CA SER A 71 -14.32 8.54 1.50
C SER A 71 -14.09 9.53 2.65
N LYS A 72 -14.69 9.30 3.83
CA LYS A 72 -14.40 10.11 5.03
C LYS A 72 -12.93 10.06 5.40
N ASN A 73 -12.33 8.87 5.39
CA ASN A 73 -10.94 8.70 5.79
C ASN A 73 -9.97 9.29 4.76
N CYS A 74 -10.22 9.05 3.48
CA CYS A 74 -9.33 9.40 2.38
C CYS A 74 -9.51 10.83 1.83
N LEU A 75 -10.74 11.35 1.81
CA LEU A 75 -11.08 12.67 1.25
C LEU A 75 -11.58 13.67 2.28
N LYS A 76 -11.74 13.26 3.55
CA LYS A 76 -12.33 14.08 4.63
C LYS A 76 -13.77 14.52 4.35
N LYS A 77 -14.46 13.84 3.44
CA LYS A 77 -15.88 14.04 3.11
C LYS A 77 -16.57 12.74 2.73
N GLU A 78 -17.87 12.66 2.95
CA GLU A 78 -18.68 11.55 2.47
C GLU A 78 -18.94 11.71 0.95
N LEU A 79 -18.82 10.61 0.21
CA LEU A 79 -19.29 10.52 -1.16
C LEU A 79 -20.54 9.65 -1.22
N THR A 80 -21.43 10.02 -2.12
CA THR A 80 -22.57 9.17 -2.50
C THR A 80 -22.12 8.04 -3.44
N PRO A 81 -22.84 6.91 -3.48
CA PRO A 81 -22.56 5.85 -4.45
C PRO A 81 -22.59 6.34 -5.89
N THR A 82 -23.52 7.24 -6.24
CA THR A 82 -23.61 7.83 -7.58
C THR A 82 -22.35 8.63 -7.94
N GLN A 83 -21.87 9.50 -7.04
CA GLN A 83 -20.63 10.26 -7.29
C GLN A 83 -19.42 9.34 -7.48
N PHE A 84 -19.38 8.23 -6.74
CA PHE A 84 -18.32 7.24 -6.84
C PHE A 84 -18.40 6.42 -8.14
N GLU A 85 -19.60 6.14 -8.65
CA GLU A 85 -19.81 5.48 -9.94
C GLU A 85 -19.42 6.39 -11.11
N THR A 86 -19.86 7.65 -11.09
CA THR A 86 -19.77 8.55 -12.25
C THR A 86 -18.45 9.30 -12.36
N ASP A 87 -17.62 9.31 -11.32
CA ASP A 87 -16.28 9.92 -11.34
C ASP A 87 -15.18 8.87 -11.10
N PRO A 88 -14.71 8.19 -12.16
CA PRO A 88 -13.66 7.18 -12.07
C PRO A 88 -12.34 7.72 -11.50
N LYS A 89 -12.05 9.02 -11.66
CA LYS A 89 -10.82 9.63 -11.14
C LYS A 89 -10.89 9.71 -9.62
N THR A 90 -12.00 10.22 -9.09
CA THR A 90 -12.24 10.26 -7.64
C THR A 90 -12.33 8.85 -7.06
N ALA A 91 -12.97 7.91 -7.76
CA ALA A 91 -13.01 6.51 -7.33
C ALA A 91 -11.59 5.94 -7.19
N ARG A 92 -10.76 6.08 -8.23
CA ARG A 92 -9.36 5.62 -8.23
C ARG A 92 -8.55 6.26 -7.11
N GLN A 93 -8.78 7.54 -6.79
CA GLN A 93 -8.12 8.22 -5.67
C GLN A 93 -8.45 7.56 -4.32
N ILE A 94 -9.73 7.28 -4.05
CA ILE A 94 -10.14 6.58 -2.82
C ILE A 94 -9.53 5.18 -2.77
N ILE A 95 -9.62 4.41 -3.87
CA ILE A 95 -9.06 3.05 -3.90
C ILE A 95 -7.55 3.08 -3.69
N SER A 96 -6.84 4.04 -4.29
CA SER A 96 -5.38 4.18 -4.10
C SER A 96 -5.01 4.46 -2.65
N CYS A 97 -5.78 5.32 -1.96
CA CYS A 97 -5.60 5.59 -0.54
C CYS A 97 -5.76 4.33 0.33
N ILE A 98 -6.80 3.53 0.07
CA ILE A 98 -7.06 2.28 0.80
C ILE A 98 -6.00 1.23 0.47
N VAL A 99 -5.67 1.03 -0.80
CA VAL A 99 -4.61 0.11 -1.24
C VAL A 99 -3.26 0.46 -0.61
N ASN A 100 -2.90 1.74 -0.53
CA ASN A 100 -1.68 2.18 0.14
C ASN A 100 -1.64 1.74 1.61
N ARG A 101 -2.76 1.91 2.33
CA ARG A 101 -2.89 1.47 3.73
C ARG A 101 -2.72 -0.05 3.83
N GLU A 102 -3.49 -0.80 3.04
CA GLU A 102 -3.51 -2.26 3.13
C GLU A 102 -2.19 -2.90 2.72
N LEU A 103 -1.60 -2.47 1.59
CA LEU A 103 -0.30 -2.98 1.17
C LEU A 103 0.81 -2.62 2.16
N THR A 104 0.79 -1.42 2.74
CA THR A 104 1.77 -1.04 3.77
C THR A 104 1.68 -1.96 4.98
N ASN A 105 0.48 -2.22 5.46
CA ASN A 105 0.26 -3.11 6.61
C ASN A 105 0.69 -4.54 6.29
N GLN A 106 0.35 -5.03 5.10
CA GLN A 106 0.65 -6.39 4.69
C GLN A 106 2.13 -6.60 4.38
N LEU A 107 2.85 -5.62 3.83
CA LEU A 107 4.30 -5.70 3.68
C LEU A 107 4.98 -5.83 5.06
N LYS A 108 4.55 -5.06 6.06
CA LYS A 108 5.05 -5.20 7.43
C LYS A 108 4.75 -6.60 8.00
N ALA A 109 3.53 -7.09 7.86
CA ALA A 109 3.11 -8.39 8.37
C ALA A 109 3.80 -9.58 7.68
N THR A 110 4.29 -9.39 6.46
CA THR A 110 4.89 -10.44 5.63
C THR A 110 6.41 -10.31 5.49
N ASN A 111 7.07 -9.54 6.36
CA ASN A 111 8.51 -9.29 6.31
C ASN A 111 8.97 -8.78 4.92
N ASN A 112 8.22 -7.82 4.37
CA ASN A 112 8.41 -7.22 3.06
C ASN A 112 8.27 -8.18 1.87
N ASN A 113 7.65 -9.35 2.04
CA ASN A 113 7.31 -10.22 0.93
C ASN A 113 6.14 -9.62 0.12
N GLU A 114 6.46 -8.99 -0.99
CA GLU A 114 5.50 -8.27 -1.82
C GLU A 114 4.34 -9.15 -2.32
N ILE A 115 4.62 -10.37 -2.78
CA ILE A 115 3.56 -11.26 -3.30
C ILE A 115 2.67 -11.76 -2.16
N ALA A 116 3.24 -12.08 -1.00
CA ALA A 116 2.45 -12.41 0.18
C ALA A 116 1.58 -11.22 0.62
N ALA A 117 2.11 -9.99 0.56
CA ALA A 117 1.37 -8.80 0.90
C ALA A 117 0.20 -8.52 -0.07
N VAL A 118 0.42 -8.71 -1.37
CA VAL A 118 -0.63 -8.62 -2.40
C VAL A 118 -1.71 -9.66 -2.17
N ARG A 119 -1.35 -10.91 -1.83
CA ARG A 119 -2.32 -11.96 -1.49
C ARG A 119 -3.16 -11.58 -0.28
N GLY A 120 -2.53 -11.12 0.80
CA GLY A 120 -3.22 -10.70 2.02
C GLY A 120 -4.17 -9.53 1.77
N ALA A 121 -3.72 -8.51 1.03
CA ALA A 121 -4.56 -7.37 0.66
C ALA A 121 -5.72 -7.76 -0.27
N ALA A 122 -5.51 -8.68 -1.21
CA ALA A 122 -6.56 -9.21 -2.07
C ALA A 122 -7.59 -10.03 -1.29
N CYS A 123 -7.14 -10.83 -0.31
CA CYS A 123 -8.04 -11.58 0.58
C CYS A 123 -8.90 -10.63 1.41
N TRP A 124 -8.27 -9.59 1.98
CA TRP A 124 -8.97 -8.56 2.76
C TRP A 124 -9.98 -7.81 1.91
N TRP A 125 -9.64 -7.49 0.66
CA TRP A 125 -10.55 -6.82 -0.25
C TRP A 125 -11.85 -7.61 -0.44
N MET A 126 -11.75 -8.93 -0.55
CA MET A 126 -12.91 -9.80 -0.82
C MET A 126 -13.69 -10.18 0.45
N THR A 127 -13.03 -10.27 1.60
CA THR A 127 -13.60 -10.90 2.81
C THR A 127 -13.57 -10.04 4.07
N GLY A 128 -12.76 -8.98 4.08
CA GLY A 128 -12.41 -8.23 5.29
C GLY A 128 -11.36 -8.91 6.18
N LEU A 129 -10.87 -10.10 5.81
CA LEU A 129 -9.82 -10.85 6.52
C LEU A 129 -8.57 -10.99 5.65
N TYR A 130 -7.38 -11.02 6.25
CA TYR A 130 -6.12 -11.14 5.50
C TYR A 130 -5.74 -12.60 5.16
N THR A 131 -6.43 -13.58 5.75
CA THR A 131 -6.14 -15.02 5.60
C THR A 131 -7.41 -15.82 5.35
N GLY A 132 -7.28 -17.09 4.96
CA GLY A 132 -8.42 -17.97 4.68
C GLY A 132 -8.92 -17.92 3.23
N CYS A 133 -8.21 -17.22 2.34
CA CYS A 133 -8.51 -17.16 0.90
C CYS A 133 -7.57 -18.06 0.07
N ASP A 134 -7.38 -19.32 0.48
CA ASP A 134 -6.49 -20.26 -0.21
C ASP A 134 -7.22 -21.24 -1.14
N LYS A 135 -8.56 -21.30 -1.05
CA LYS A 135 -9.40 -22.23 -1.82
C LYS A 135 -10.77 -21.64 -2.16
N GLY A 136 -11.45 -22.27 -3.11
CA GLY A 136 -12.78 -21.86 -3.56
C GLY A 136 -12.77 -20.48 -4.23
N PHE A 137 -13.94 -19.84 -4.28
CA PHE A 137 -14.13 -18.57 -4.99
C PHE A 137 -13.15 -17.47 -4.54
N THR A 138 -12.91 -17.34 -3.24
CA THR A 138 -11.99 -16.31 -2.70
C THR A 138 -10.54 -16.63 -3.03
N GLY A 139 -10.15 -17.90 -3.04
CA GLY A 139 -8.84 -18.35 -3.52
C GLY A 139 -8.62 -18.02 -5.00
N ASP A 140 -9.59 -18.33 -5.85
CA ASP A 140 -9.53 -18.03 -7.28
C ASP A 140 -9.45 -16.51 -7.54
N TYR A 141 -10.20 -15.73 -6.76
CA TYR A 141 -10.14 -14.26 -6.79
C TYR A 141 -8.74 -13.76 -6.44
N VAL A 142 -8.15 -14.21 -5.33
CA VAL A 142 -6.80 -13.81 -4.90
C VAL A 142 -5.76 -14.17 -5.96
N GLN A 143 -5.85 -15.36 -6.56
CA GLN A 143 -4.95 -15.75 -7.65
C GLN A 143 -5.08 -14.83 -8.87
N LYS A 144 -6.30 -14.45 -9.27
CA LYS A 144 -6.52 -13.49 -10.35
C LYS A 144 -5.89 -12.13 -10.05
N VAL A 145 -6.07 -11.61 -8.82
CA VAL A 145 -5.46 -10.34 -8.41
C VAL A 145 -3.94 -10.41 -8.47
N VAL A 146 -3.31 -11.45 -7.93
CA VAL A 146 -1.84 -11.62 -7.99
C VAL A 146 -1.35 -11.65 -9.44
N ARG A 147 -2.04 -12.38 -10.32
CA ARG A 147 -1.67 -12.46 -11.73
C ARG A 147 -1.77 -11.09 -12.41
N PHE A 148 -2.87 -10.36 -12.25
CA PHE A 148 -3.02 -9.03 -12.82
C PHE A 148 -2.00 -8.06 -12.25
N TYR A 149 -1.74 -8.11 -10.95
CA TYR A 149 -0.73 -7.27 -10.30
C TYR A 149 0.66 -7.44 -10.93
N GLN A 150 1.08 -8.68 -11.14
CA GLN A 150 2.35 -8.98 -11.81
C GLN A 150 2.37 -8.48 -13.26
N GLN A 151 1.26 -8.63 -13.99
CA GLN A 151 1.13 -8.09 -15.36
C GLN A 151 1.26 -6.57 -15.37
N GLU A 152 0.57 -5.85 -14.47
CA GLU A 152 0.66 -4.40 -14.37
C GLU A 152 2.06 -3.92 -14.00
N LYS A 153 2.77 -4.64 -13.12
CA LYS A 153 4.18 -4.34 -12.80
C LYS A 153 5.13 -4.56 -13.98
N ALA A 154 4.84 -5.52 -14.84
CA ALA A 154 5.66 -5.82 -16.02
C ALA A 154 5.43 -4.84 -17.17
N LYS A 155 4.36 -4.02 -17.13
CA LYS A 155 4.12 -3.02 -18.17
C LYS A 155 5.25 -1.99 -18.16
N PRO A 156 5.76 -1.61 -19.35
CA PRO A 156 6.67 -0.48 -19.45
C PRO A 156 5.99 0.75 -18.84
N LYS A 157 6.71 1.50 -18.02
CA LYS A 157 6.23 2.82 -17.60
C LYS A 157 6.06 3.62 -18.89
N SER A 158 4.82 3.95 -19.28
CA SER A 158 4.59 4.84 -20.40
C SER A 158 5.37 6.13 -20.11
N VAL A 159 6.35 6.46 -20.95
CA VAL A 159 7.08 7.72 -20.90
C VAL A 159 6.10 8.81 -21.34
N ASN A 160 5.20 9.20 -20.45
CA ASN A 160 4.53 10.47 -20.53
C ASN A 160 5.33 11.41 -19.62
N SER A 161 6.45 11.89 -20.16
CA SER A 161 7.09 13.10 -19.64
C SER A 161 6.02 14.20 -19.55
N PRO A 162 5.90 14.91 -18.43
CA PRO A 162 5.19 16.18 -18.42
C PRO A 162 5.94 17.10 -19.37
N SER A 163 5.36 17.40 -20.53
CA SER A 163 5.81 18.51 -21.36
C SER A 163 5.50 19.77 -20.57
N THR A 164 6.52 20.35 -19.97
CA THR A 164 6.51 21.72 -19.47
C THR A 164 6.15 22.63 -20.64
N ARG A 165 5.01 23.31 -20.58
CA ARG A 165 4.73 24.52 -21.34
C ARG A 165 4.13 25.54 -20.38
#